data_AF-A0A970R6A2-F1
#
_entry.id   AF-A0A970R6A2-F1
#
_cell.length_a   1.000
_cell.length_b   1.000
_cell.length_c   1.000
_cell.angle_alpha   90.00
_cell.angle_beta   90.00
_cell.angle_gamma   90.00
#
_symmetry.space_group_name_H-M   'P 1'
#
loop_
_entity.id
_entity.type
_entity.pdbx_description
1 polymer ?
#
loop_
_entity_poly.entity_id
_entity_poly.type
_entity_poly.pdbx_seq_one_letter_code
_entity_poly.pdbx_strand_id
1 'polypeptide(L)'
;AITGQSGHTSSAAKLCTDYTNANFGTGTYSDWYLPSVAELNHVWNNFYEVQKALTNDGNAATTPLLRQAYWSSSERNASLAWAFNFSYGATLSSTKSNTYYFRAVRAF
;
A
#
# COMPACT_ATOMS: atom_id res chain seq x y z
N ALA A 1 5.48 7.02 12.99
CA ALA A 1 4.63 6.61 11.86
C ALA A 1 4.56 7.78 10.89
N ILE A 2 4.59 7.52 9.58
CA ILE A 2 4.66 8.56 8.55
C ILE A 2 3.43 9.49 8.51
N THR A 3 2.42 9.26 9.34
CA THR A 3 1.30 10.18 9.54
C THR A 3 1.60 11.30 10.56
N GLY A 4 2.72 11.22 11.29
CA GLY A 4 3.04 12.11 12.40
C GLY A 4 4.09 13.20 12.13
N GLN A 5 4.67 13.31 10.93
CA GLN A 5 5.62 14.40 10.61
C GLN A 5 4.95 15.62 9.94
N SER A 6 5.55 16.78 10.15
CA SER A 6 5.09 18.05 9.58
C SER A 6 5.21 18.04 8.04
N GLY A 7 4.14 18.41 7.31
CA GLY A 7 4.15 18.52 5.85
C GLY A 7 3.66 17.29 5.07
N HIS A 8 3.11 16.27 5.74
CA HIS A 8 2.59 15.04 5.10
C HIS A 8 1.27 15.16 4.34
N THR A 9 1.02 16.28 3.66
CA THR A 9 -0.23 16.50 2.92
C THR A 9 -0.32 15.69 1.61
N SER A 10 0.80 15.17 1.11
CA SER A 10 0.87 14.39 -0.14
C SER A 10 1.55 13.02 0.02
N SER A 11 1.68 12.52 1.26
CA SER A 11 2.28 11.20 1.50
C SER A 11 1.35 10.07 1.07
N ALA A 12 1.91 8.89 0.75
CA ALA A 12 1.13 7.70 0.47
C ALA A 12 0.15 7.35 1.61
N ALA A 13 0.56 7.56 2.87
CA ALA A 13 -0.32 7.33 4.02
C ALA A 13 -1.50 8.32 4.08
N LYS A 14 -1.26 9.59 3.76
CA LYS A 14 -2.34 10.59 3.70
C LYS A 14 -3.32 10.26 2.58
N LEU A 15 -2.81 9.90 1.40
CA LEU A 15 -3.65 9.47 0.28
C LEU A 15 -4.48 8.24 0.62
N CYS A 16 -3.92 7.25 1.33
CA CYS A 16 -4.70 6.09 1.79
C CYS A 16 -5.77 6.48 2.82
N THR A 17 -5.44 7.32 3.79
CA THR A 17 -6.38 7.72 4.87
C THR A 17 -7.49 8.65 4.40
N ASP A 18 -7.26 9.42 3.34
CA ASP A 18 -8.29 10.26 2.70
C ASP A 18 -9.15 9.49 1.69
N TYR A 19 -8.71 8.30 1.28
CA TYR A 19 -9.38 7.53 0.25
C TYR A 19 -10.72 6.98 0.74
N THR A 20 -11.75 7.12 -0.09
CA THR A 20 -13.04 6.44 0.07
C THR A 20 -13.34 5.70 -1.24
N ASN A 21 -13.66 4.41 -1.15
CA ASN A 21 -13.94 3.62 -2.35
C ASN A 21 -15.36 3.87 -2.89
N ALA A 22 -15.53 3.75 -4.20
CA ALA A 22 -16.85 3.63 -4.80
C ALA A 22 -17.54 2.34 -4.33
N ASN A 23 -18.87 2.34 -4.30
CA ASN A 23 -19.63 1.14 -3.95
C ASN A 23 -19.64 0.18 -5.13
N PHE A 24 -18.94 -0.95 -4.98
CA PHE A 24 -18.90 -2.04 -5.98
C PHE A 24 -19.82 -3.21 -5.62
N GLY A 25 -20.92 -2.94 -4.89
CA GLY A 25 -21.83 -3.96 -4.37
C GLY A 25 -21.41 -4.54 -3.01
N THR A 26 -20.23 -4.18 -2.52
CA THR A 26 -19.71 -4.58 -1.20
C THR A 26 -19.75 -3.44 -0.17
N GLY A 27 -20.23 -2.25 -0.53
CA GLY A 27 -20.32 -1.08 0.34
C GLY A 27 -19.28 0.01 0.05
N THR A 28 -19.40 1.11 0.78
CA THR A 28 -18.50 2.27 0.73
C THR A 28 -17.76 2.38 2.04
N TYR A 29 -16.43 2.54 1.97
CA TYR A 29 -15.55 2.50 3.11
C TYR A 29 -14.50 3.60 3.03
N SER A 30 -14.16 4.17 4.19
CA SER A 30 -13.23 5.28 4.36
C SER A 30 -12.18 5.01 5.45
N ASP A 31 -12.05 3.76 5.88
CA ASP A 31 -11.12 3.29 6.92
C ASP A 31 -9.84 2.67 6.33
N TRP A 32 -9.44 3.19 5.17
CA TRP A 32 -8.29 2.72 4.43
C TRP A 32 -6.98 3.23 5.04
N TYR A 33 -5.95 2.40 5.05
CA TYR A 33 -4.62 2.77 5.54
C TYR A 33 -3.51 2.23 4.66
N LEU A 34 -2.32 2.81 4.81
CA LEU A 34 -1.11 2.32 4.15
C LEU A 34 -0.57 1.12 4.94
N PRO A 35 -0.42 -0.07 4.32
CA PRO A 35 0.03 -1.27 5.01
C PRO A 35 1.44 -1.10 5.57
N SER A 36 1.70 -1.76 6.68
CA SER A 36 3.03 -1.95 7.22
C SER A 36 3.85 -2.87 6.33
N VAL A 37 5.17 -2.87 6.56
CA VAL A 37 6.08 -3.74 5.82
C VAL A 37 5.80 -5.23 6.08
N ALA A 38 5.30 -5.58 7.27
CA ALA A 38 4.93 -6.95 7.62
C ALA A 38 3.67 -7.40 6.86
N GLU A 39 2.68 -6.53 6.72
CA GLU A 39 1.48 -6.81 5.92
C GLU A 39 1.82 -6.98 4.44
N LEU A 40 2.69 -6.14 3.89
CA LEU A 40 3.18 -6.31 2.51
C LEU A 40 3.92 -7.63 2.32
N ASN A 41 4.69 -8.08 3.32
CA ASN A 41 5.32 -9.40 3.30
C ASN A 41 4.29 -10.54 3.28
N HIS A 42 3.19 -10.43 4.03
CA HIS A 42 2.09 -11.40 3.96
C HIS A 42 1.42 -11.42 2.58
N VAL A 43 1.23 -10.25 1.95
CA VAL A 43 0.73 -10.16 0.57
C VAL A 43 1.71 -10.84 -0.40
N TRP A 44 3.03 -10.65 -0.24
CA TRP A 44 4.02 -11.28 -1.10
C TRP A 44 4.07 -12.80 -0.95
N ASN A 45 3.98 -13.32 0.27
CA ASN A 45 3.91 -14.76 0.53
C ASN A 45 2.67 -15.41 -0.10
N ASN A 46 1.60 -14.63 -0.32
CA ASN A 46 0.36 -15.07 -0.96
C ASN A 46 0.17 -14.42 -2.34
N PHE A 47 1.26 -13.95 -2.98
CA PHE A 47 1.16 -13.08 -4.15
C PHE A 47 0.35 -13.69 -5.28
N TYR A 48 0.52 -15.00 -5.53
CA TYR A 48 -0.22 -15.69 -6.59
C TYR A 48 -1.74 -15.64 -6.37
N GLU A 49 -2.21 -15.95 -5.16
CA GLU A 49 -3.65 -15.95 -4.86
C GLU A 49 -4.23 -14.54 -4.84
N VAL A 50 -3.50 -13.57 -4.27
CA VAL A 50 -3.90 -12.15 -4.30
C VAL A 50 -3.98 -11.64 -5.74
N GLN A 51 -2.96 -11.94 -6.56
CA GLN A 51 -2.91 -11.55 -7.96
C GLN A 51 -4.06 -12.17 -8.75
N LYS A 52 -4.34 -13.46 -8.54
CA LYS A 52 -5.44 -14.17 -9.18
C LYS A 52 -6.79 -13.56 -8.81
N ALA A 53 -7.01 -13.21 -7.54
CA ALA A 53 -8.24 -12.55 -7.10
C ALA A 53 -8.39 -11.18 -7.78
N LEU A 54 -7.35 -10.34 -7.77
CA LEU A 54 -7.37 -9.00 -8.38
C LEU A 54 -7.56 -9.02 -9.90
N THR A 55 -7.05 -10.04 -10.60
CA THR A 55 -7.21 -10.17 -12.05
C THR A 55 -8.60 -10.69 -12.45
N ASN A 56 -9.30 -11.39 -11.55
CA ASN A 56 -10.57 -12.06 -11.86
C ASN A 56 -11.77 -11.49 -11.07
N ASP A 57 -11.66 -10.31 -10.49
CA ASP A 57 -12.74 -9.72 -9.68
C ASP A 57 -13.89 -9.11 -10.52
N GLY A 58 -13.74 -9.07 -11.85
CA GLY A 58 -14.74 -8.53 -12.77
C GLY A 58 -14.88 -7.00 -12.72
N ASN A 59 -14.00 -6.29 -12.00
CA ASN A 59 -14.05 -4.84 -11.87
C ASN A 59 -13.00 -4.18 -12.76
N ALA A 60 -13.46 -3.47 -13.81
CA ALA A 60 -12.57 -2.77 -14.73
C ALA A 60 -11.73 -1.65 -14.07
N ALA A 61 -12.12 -1.16 -12.89
CA ALA A 61 -11.34 -0.20 -12.12
C ALA A 61 -10.22 -0.86 -11.31
N THR A 62 -10.22 -2.18 -11.13
CA THR A 62 -9.19 -2.87 -10.38
C THR A 62 -7.89 -2.93 -11.18
N THR A 63 -6.86 -2.30 -10.64
CA THR A 63 -5.49 -2.49 -11.13
C THR A 63 -4.86 -3.64 -10.33
N PRO A 64 -4.33 -4.70 -10.95
CA PRO A 64 -3.64 -5.76 -10.21
C PRO A 64 -2.31 -5.30 -9.57
N LEU A 65 -1.68 -6.16 -8.76
CA LEU A 65 -0.37 -5.83 -8.18
C LEU A 65 0.72 -5.87 -9.25
N LEU A 66 1.69 -4.97 -9.14
CA LEU A 66 2.87 -4.93 -10.00
C LEU A 66 4.06 -5.50 -9.25
N ARG A 67 4.97 -6.16 -9.97
CA ARG A 67 6.28 -6.54 -9.42
C ARG A 67 7.20 -5.32 -9.39
N GLN A 68 6.95 -4.46 -8.41
CA GLN A 68 7.63 -3.18 -8.18
C GLN A 68 7.77 -2.92 -6.68
N ALA A 69 8.43 -1.82 -6.31
CA ALA A 69 8.51 -1.36 -4.92
C ALA A 69 7.25 -0.59 -4.51
N TYR A 70 6.76 -0.87 -3.31
CA TYR A 70 5.58 -0.25 -2.70
C TYR A 70 5.96 0.38 -1.36
N TRP A 71 5.51 1.62 -1.14
CA TRP A 71 5.64 2.28 0.16
C TRP A 71 4.87 1.53 1.23
N SER A 72 5.44 1.50 2.44
CA SER A 72 4.78 1.01 3.64
C SER A 72 4.63 2.13 4.68
N SER A 73 3.78 1.93 5.68
CA SER A 73 3.66 2.83 6.83
C SER A 73 4.81 2.71 7.83
N SER A 74 5.70 1.72 7.65
CA SER A 74 6.85 1.49 8.52
C SER A 74 7.94 2.53 8.28
N GLU A 75 8.27 3.27 9.35
CA GLU A 75 9.25 4.35 9.33
C GLU A 75 10.62 3.85 9.81
N ARG A 76 11.71 4.32 9.19
CA ARG A 76 13.07 4.04 9.65
C ARG A 76 13.60 5.18 10.51
N ASN A 77 13.48 6.42 10.03
CA ASN A 77 13.86 7.64 10.75
C ASN A 77 13.20 8.86 10.09
N ALA A 78 13.63 10.07 10.48
CA ALA A 78 13.09 11.33 9.99
C ALA A 78 13.10 11.44 8.45
N SER A 79 14.16 10.97 7.79
CA SER A 79 14.38 11.11 6.34
C SER A 79 14.12 9.83 5.53
N LEU A 80 14.03 8.67 6.20
CA LEU A 80 13.94 7.35 5.57
C LEU A 80 12.66 6.60 6.00
N ALA A 81 12.05 5.91 5.04
CA ALA A 81 10.95 4.98 5.26
C ALA A 81 11.28 3.61 4.65
N TRP A 82 10.51 2.59 5.05
CA TRP A 82 10.60 1.26 4.48
C TRP A 82 9.61 1.11 3.32
N ALA A 83 10.10 0.57 2.21
CA ALA A 83 9.30 0.06 1.12
C ALA A 83 9.46 -1.47 1.03
N PHE A 84 8.53 -2.14 0.37
CA PHE A 84 8.61 -3.58 0.09
C PHE A 84 8.64 -3.81 -1.42
N ASN A 85 9.60 -4.61 -1.90
CA ASN A 85 9.77 -4.93 -3.31
C ASN A 85 9.09 -6.26 -3.65
N PHE A 86 8.03 -6.21 -4.44
CA PHE A 86 7.29 -7.40 -4.86
C PHE A 86 8.00 -8.25 -5.92
N SER A 87 9.06 -7.75 -6.56
CA SER A 87 9.84 -8.53 -7.54
C SER A 87 10.60 -9.69 -6.92
N TYR A 88 11.07 -9.53 -5.68
CA TYR A 88 11.90 -10.53 -5.00
C TYR A 88 11.64 -10.65 -3.49
N GLY A 89 10.61 -9.98 -2.95
CA GLY A 89 10.15 -10.21 -1.59
C GLY A 89 11.05 -9.64 -0.52
N ALA A 90 11.55 -8.42 -0.70
CA ALA A 90 12.48 -7.82 0.25
C ALA A 90 12.13 -6.39 0.64
N THR A 91 12.55 -6.03 1.83
CA THR A 91 12.41 -4.68 2.38
C THR A 91 13.54 -3.77 1.90
N LEU A 92 13.18 -2.53 1.59
CA LEU A 92 14.09 -1.51 1.08
C LEU A 92 14.02 -0.29 1.99
N SER A 93 15.17 0.18 2.47
CA SER A 93 15.25 1.51 3.09
C SER A 93 15.38 2.56 2.00
N SER A 94 14.52 3.56 2.00
CA SER A 94 14.53 4.58 0.95
C SER A 94 14.19 5.96 1.48
N THR A 95 14.71 6.99 0.82
CA THR A 95 14.42 8.39 1.16
C THR A 95 12.95 8.67 0.91
N LYS A 96 12.29 9.38 1.84
CA LYS A 96 10.85 9.69 1.75
C LYS A 96 10.47 10.55 0.54
N SER A 97 11.45 11.14 -0.16
CA SER A 97 11.28 11.87 -1.41
C SER A 97 11.19 10.98 -2.66
N ASN A 98 11.47 9.68 -2.56
CA ASN A 98 11.41 8.77 -3.70
C ASN A 98 9.96 8.42 -4.08
N THR A 99 9.75 8.16 -5.37
CA THR A 99 8.45 7.75 -5.89
C THR A 99 8.39 6.23 -5.97
N TYR A 100 7.45 5.63 -5.23
CA TYR A 100 7.09 4.22 -5.32
C TYR A 100 5.57 4.09 -5.36
N TYR A 101 5.10 2.90 -5.76
CA TYR A 101 3.68 2.55 -5.70
C TYR A 101 3.22 2.48 -4.24
N PHE A 102 1.90 2.42 -4.04
CA PHE A 102 1.31 2.10 -2.75
C PHE A 102 -0.01 1.37 -2.97
N ARG A 103 -0.48 0.64 -1.96
CA ARG A 103 -1.77 -0.04 -1.99
C ARG A 103 -2.48 0.25 -0.69
N ALA A 104 -3.63 0.89 -0.74
CA ALA A 104 -4.47 1.03 0.44
C ALA A 104 -5.02 -0.34 0.84
N VAL A 105 -5.04 -0.63 2.14
CA VAL A 105 -5.65 -1.84 2.73
C VAL A 105 -6.61 -1.44 3.84
N ARG A 106 -7.44 -2.38 4.28
CA ARG A 106 -8.35 -2.22 5.41
C ARG A 106 -8.39 -3.48 6.25
N ALA A 107 -8.66 -3.34 7.54
CA ALA A 107 -8.80 -4.44 8.49
C ALA A 107 -10.29 -4.64 8.79
N PHE A 108 -10.74 -5.89 8.84
CA PHE A 108 -12.13 -6.27 9.07
C PHE A 108 -12.20 -7.63 9.76
#